data_AF-X1H1L7-F1
#
_entry.id   AF-X1H1L7-F1
#
_cell.length_a   1.000
_cell.length_b   1.000
_cell.length_c   1.000
_cell.angle_alpha   90.00
_cell.angle_beta   90.00
_cell.angle_gamma   90.00
#
_symmetry.space_group_name_H-M   'P 1'
#
loop_
_entity.id
_entity.type
_entity.pdbx_description
1 polymer ?
#
loop_
_entity_poly.entity_id
_entity_poly.type
_entity_poly.pdbx_seq_one_letter_code
_entity_poly.pdbx_strand_id
1 'polypeptide(L)'
;VTYGGGFEFQSFPGGYDEVISVGATSYSQEKADYSNYGEWTELVAPVGDEGTGIRSIEPSGGYYFGWGTSFAAPQVAAVVALMKSLNNSLRVSEIREILHKTAIDLGEGGKDIYFGYGLLNASAAVKEVLFPSQDKHSNLVWYIVIPIVSIVIIAAVVILILVKTGKLKLK
;
A
#
# COMPACT_ATOMS: atom_id res chain seq x y z
N VAL A 1 -12.83 19.88 -10.24
CA VAL A 1 -13.08 19.22 -8.94
C VAL A 1 -14.45 18.61 -9.03
N THR A 2 -14.54 17.29 -9.14
CA THR A 2 -15.84 16.61 -9.25
C THR A 2 -16.44 16.52 -7.85
N TYR A 3 -17.65 17.06 -7.67
CA TYR A 3 -18.39 16.90 -6.43
C TYR A 3 -18.75 15.42 -6.29
N GLY A 4 -18.25 14.77 -5.24
CA GLY A 4 -18.74 13.45 -4.88
C GLY A 4 -20.22 13.55 -4.54
N GLY A 5 -21.05 12.75 -5.21
CA GLY A 5 -22.50 12.74 -5.01
C GLY A 5 -22.98 11.55 -4.21
N GLY A 6 -22.06 10.71 -3.71
CA GLY A 6 -22.42 9.45 -3.05
C GLY A 6 -22.87 8.35 -4.00
N PHE A 7 -22.52 8.46 -5.28
CA PHE A 7 -22.97 7.55 -6.32
C PHE A 7 -21.86 6.59 -6.73
N GLU A 8 -22.26 5.47 -7.33
CA GLU A 8 -21.37 4.62 -8.11
C GLU A 8 -20.98 5.32 -9.43
N PHE A 9 -20.11 6.32 -9.33
CA PHE A 9 -19.73 7.16 -10.47
C PHE A 9 -18.22 7.38 -10.55
N GLN A 10 -17.62 6.84 -11.61
CA GLN A 10 -16.20 6.93 -11.88
C GLN A 10 -15.86 8.32 -12.43
N SER A 11 -15.10 9.08 -11.65
CA SER A 11 -14.68 10.43 -12.02
C SER A 11 -13.24 10.43 -12.51
N PHE A 12 -12.98 10.99 -13.69
CA PHE A 12 -11.63 11.16 -14.21
C PHE A 12 -11.02 12.50 -13.79
N PRO A 13 -9.69 12.57 -13.54
CA PRO A 13 -8.70 11.49 -13.72
C PRO A 13 -8.61 10.49 -12.56
N GLY A 14 -9.34 10.67 -11.45
CA GLY A 14 -9.25 9.81 -10.26
C GLY A 14 -9.57 8.34 -10.50
N GLY A 15 -10.37 8.02 -11.51
CA GLY A 15 -10.76 6.67 -11.88
C GLY A 15 -9.84 5.95 -12.86
N TYR A 16 -8.70 6.52 -13.27
CA TYR A 16 -7.72 5.77 -14.07
C TYR A 16 -6.99 4.74 -13.21
N ASP A 17 -6.68 3.56 -13.76
CA ASP A 17 -6.01 2.48 -13.03
C ASP A 17 -4.61 2.90 -12.52
N GLU A 18 -3.94 3.81 -13.23
CA GLU A 18 -2.63 4.35 -12.85
C GLU A 18 -2.71 5.36 -11.69
N VAL A 19 -3.90 5.86 -11.36
CA VAL A 19 -4.13 6.83 -10.28
C VAL A 19 -4.57 6.11 -9.02
N ILE A 20 -4.02 6.54 -7.88
CA ILE A 20 -4.52 6.09 -6.58
C ILE A 20 -5.83 6.82 -6.31
N SER A 21 -6.94 6.11 -6.49
CA SER A 21 -8.29 6.62 -6.24
C SER A 21 -8.58 6.61 -4.73
N VAL A 22 -8.95 7.78 -4.19
CA VAL A 22 -9.14 7.97 -2.75
C VAL A 22 -10.56 8.43 -2.44
N GLY A 23 -11.33 7.57 -1.77
CA GLY A 23 -12.62 7.90 -1.19
C GLY A 23 -12.50 8.52 0.21
N ALA A 24 -13.63 8.87 0.81
CA ALA A 24 -13.69 9.49 2.14
C ALA A 24 -14.57 8.70 3.11
N THR A 25 -14.19 8.70 4.38
CA THR A 25 -15.02 8.18 5.48
C THR A 25 -15.44 9.29 6.44
N SER A 26 -16.54 9.05 7.15
CA SER A 26 -16.86 9.73 8.40
C SER A 26 -15.82 9.39 9.47
N TYR A 27 -15.83 10.10 10.60
CA TYR A 27 -14.96 9.76 11.74
C TYR A 27 -15.38 8.46 12.44
N SER A 28 -16.61 8.00 12.21
CA SER A 28 -17.10 6.70 12.68
C SER A 28 -16.67 5.54 11.76
N GLN A 29 -15.81 5.80 10.77
CA GLN A 29 -15.32 4.83 9.79
C GLN A 29 -16.41 4.25 8.87
N GLU A 30 -17.48 5.02 8.67
CA GLU A 30 -18.50 4.73 7.65
C GLU A 30 -18.13 5.44 6.35
N LYS A 31 -18.52 4.90 5.19
CA LYS A 31 -18.32 5.61 3.92
C LYS A 31 -19.06 6.95 3.99
N ALA A 32 -18.38 8.05 3.76
CA ALA A 32 -19.02 9.37 3.77
C ALA A 32 -20.12 9.41 2.70
N ASP A 33 -21.26 10.03 3.00
CA ASP A 33 -22.42 10.04 2.11
C ASP A 33 -22.09 10.67 0.76
N TYR A 34 -21.25 11.71 0.73
CA TYR A 34 -20.80 12.35 -0.51
C TYR A 34 -19.73 11.55 -1.25
N SER A 35 -19.09 10.53 -0.65
CA SER A 35 -18.01 9.82 -1.33
C SER A 35 -18.59 8.92 -2.43
N ASN A 36 -18.17 9.18 -3.66
CA ASN A 36 -18.38 8.22 -4.74
C ASN A 36 -17.62 6.92 -4.42
N TYR A 37 -18.13 5.82 -4.95
CA TYR A 37 -17.62 4.47 -4.70
C TYR A 37 -17.71 3.63 -5.98
N GLY A 38 -17.10 2.46 -6.00
CA GLY A 38 -17.02 1.57 -7.15
C GLY A 38 -15.72 0.77 -7.17
N GLU A 39 -15.59 -0.15 -8.13
CA GLU A 39 -14.42 -1.03 -8.28
C GLU A 39 -13.08 -0.29 -8.43
N TRP A 40 -13.11 0.97 -8.89
CA TRP A 40 -11.93 1.83 -9.01
C TRP A 40 -11.49 2.47 -7.69
N THR A 41 -12.27 2.36 -6.61
CA THR A 41 -11.84 2.83 -5.28
C THR A 41 -10.67 1.99 -4.80
N GLU A 42 -9.56 2.63 -4.48
CA GLU A 42 -8.36 1.93 -4.03
C GLU A 42 -8.16 2.06 -2.52
N LEU A 43 -8.38 3.24 -1.97
CA LEU A 43 -8.26 3.51 -0.54
C LEU A 43 -9.32 4.52 -0.11
N VAL A 44 -9.53 4.62 1.20
CA VAL A 44 -10.26 5.74 1.80
C VAL A 44 -9.42 6.44 2.86
N ALA A 45 -9.71 7.71 3.12
CA ALA A 45 -9.10 8.47 4.21
C ALA A 45 -10.17 9.18 5.05
N PRO A 46 -9.92 9.43 6.35
CA PRO A 46 -10.90 10.05 7.23
C PRO A 46 -11.03 11.54 6.90
N VAL A 47 -12.24 11.98 6.58
CA VAL A 47 -12.55 13.39 6.32
C VAL A 47 -13.67 13.90 7.22
N GLY A 48 -14.57 13.03 7.67
CA GLY A 48 -15.79 13.45 8.34
C GLY A 48 -16.91 13.75 7.35
N ASP A 49 -18.01 14.27 7.88
CA ASP A 49 -19.25 14.52 7.16
C ASP A 49 -19.45 16.02 6.92
N GLU A 50 -20.56 16.37 6.26
CA GLU A 50 -20.99 17.75 6.16
C GLU A 50 -21.19 18.33 7.58
N GLY A 51 -20.52 19.44 7.87
CA GLY A 51 -20.52 20.07 9.20
C GLY A 51 -19.54 19.47 10.21
N THR A 52 -18.93 18.31 9.93
CA THR A 52 -17.89 17.68 10.77
C THR A 52 -16.57 17.46 10.01
N GLY A 53 -16.37 18.15 8.89
CA GLY A 53 -15.18 18.03 8.05
C GLY A 53 -13.84 18.27 8.77
N ILE A 54 -12.73 18.10 8.06
CA ILE A 54 -11.40 18.37 8.59
C ILE A 54 -11.08 19.86 8.60
N ARG A 55 -10.32 20.31 9.60
CA ARG A 55 -9.84 21.69 9.65
C ARG A 55 -8.73 21.91 8.62
N SER A 56 -8.86 22.95 7.81
CA SER A 56 -7.87 23.37 6.82
C SER A 56 -7.64 24.88 6.86
N ILE A 57 -6.58 25.34 6.18
CA ILE A 57 -6.17 26.75 6.14
C ILE A 57 -7.00 27.48 5.09
N GLU A 58 -7.57 28.62 5.47
CA GLU A 58 -8.31 29.47 4.54
C GLU A 58 -7.36 30.44 3.81
N PRO A 59 -7.50 30.64 2.48
CA PRO A 59 -6.63 31.55 1.73
C PRO A 59 -6.65 33.01 2.21
N SER A 60 -7.78 33.48 2.76
CA SER A 60 -7.92 34.81 3.35
C SER A 60 -7.32 34.94 4.75
N GLY A 61 -6.74 33.85 5.28
CA GLY A 61 -6.24 33.75 6.65
C GLY A 61 -7.23 33.07 7.58
N GLY A 62 -6.70 32.35 8.58
CA GLY A 62 -7.52 31.59 9.53
C GLY A 62 -7.72 30.13 9.11
N TYR A 63 -8.80 29.54 9.62
CA TYR A 63 -9.13 28.13 9.42
C TYR A 63 -10.60 27.95 9.08
N TYR A 64 -10.89 26.97 8.24
CA TYR A 64 -12.25 26.51 7.97
C TYR A 64 -12.33 24.99 8.14
N PHE A 65 -13.55 24.46 8.23
CA PHE A 65 -13.80 23.02 8.19
C PHE A 65 -14.30 22.65 6.80
N GLY A 66 -13.60 21.73 6.14
CA GLY A 66 -13.89 21.29 4.79
C GLY A 66 -14.13 19.78 4.73
N TRP A 67 -15.03 19.36 3.85
CA TRP A 67 -15.33 17.96 3.58
C TRP A 67 -15.29 17.69 2.07
N GLY A 68 -15.26 16.41 1.70
CA GLY A 68 -15.12 15.98 0.32
C GLY A 68 -13.88 15.09 0.10
N THR A 69 -13.91 14.26 -0.94
CA THR A 69 -12.75 13.43 -1.34
C THR A 69 -11.52 14.26 -1.71
N SER A 70 -11.70 15.53 -2.09
CA SER A 70 -10.63 16.53 -2.23
C SER A 70 -9.78 16.72 -0.98
N PHE A 71 -10.30 16.39 0.21
CA PHE A 71 -9.60 16.44 1.49
C PHE A 71 -9.04 15.07 1.91
N ALA A 72 -9.51 13.98 1.29
CA ALA A 72 -8.97 12.64 1.48
C ALA A 72 -7.69 12.44 0.66
N ALA A 73 -7.71 12.82 -0.62
CA ALA A 73 -6.58 12.71 -1.53
C ALA A 73 -5.25 13.30 -1.01
N PRO A 74 -5.20 14.53 -0.46
CA PRO A 74 -3.95 15.09 0.06
C PRO A 74 -3.41 14.35 1.29
N GLN A 75 -4.25 13.63 2.05
CA GLN A 75 -3.77 12.79 3.17
C GLN A 75 -2.97 11.59 2.65
N VAL A 76 -3.49 10.89 1.63
CA VAL A 76 -2.77 9.80 0.98
C VAL A 76 -1.48 10.34 0.33
N ALA A 77 -1.55 11.48 -0.36
CA ALA A 77 -0.36 12.10 -0.95
C ALA A 77 0.71 12.45 0.09
N ALA A 78 0.31 12.94 1.28
CA ALA A 78 1.23 13.23 2.37
C ALA A 78 1.89 11.95 2.91
N VAL A 79 1.14 10.86 3.08
CA VAL A 79 1.71 9.57 3.50
C VAL A 79 2.71 9.05 2.47
N VAL A 80 2.38 9.10 1.18
CA VAL A 80 3.29 8.71 0.10
C VAL A 80 4.56 9.59 0.10
N ALA A 81 4.43 10.90 0.32
CA ALA A 81 5.57 11.79 0.45
C ALA A 81 6.47 11.41 1.63
N LEU A 82 5.89 11.06 2.79
CA LEU A 82 6.64 10.56 3.95
C LEU A 82 7.35 9.24 3.63
N MET A 83 6.68 8.28 3.00
CA MET A 83 7.28 7.02 2.55
C MET A 83 8.49 7.27 1.64
N LYS A 84 8.36 8.15 0.64
CA LYS A 84 9.46 8.51 -0.26
C LYS A 84 10.58 9.29 0.43
N SER A 85 10.27 10.07 1.47
CA SER A 85 11.30 10.76 2.26
C SER A 85 12.22 9.80 3.00
N LEU A 86 11.69 8.62 3.38
CA LEU A 86 12.44 7.56 4.04
C LEU A 86 13.16 6.64 3.05
N ASN A 87 12.53 6.38 1.90
CA ASN A 87 13.12 5.62 0.82
C ASN A 87 12.69 6.19 -0.54
N ASN A 88 13.55 7.04 -1.13
CA ASN A 88 13.23 7.70 -2.40
C ASN A 88 13.25 6.74 -3.61
N SER A 89 13.84 5.55 -3.44
CA SER A 89 13.91 4.51 -4.48
C SER A 89 12.62 3.70 -4.63
N LEU A 90 11.64 3.89 -3.73
CA LEU A 90 10.35 3.21 -3.81
C LEU A 90 9.67 3.47 -5.16
N ARG A 91 9.34 2.37 -5.84
CA ARG A 91 8.55 2.33 -7.06
C ARG A 91 7.07 2.52 -6.74
N VAL A 92 6.31 2.96 -7.74
CA VAL A 92 4.85 3.16 -7.60
C VAL A 92 4.15 1.87 -7.17
N SER A 93 4.56 0.72 -7.71
CA SER A 93 4.00 -0.59 -7.33
C SER A 93 4.23 -0.93 -5.85
N GLU A 94 5.44 -0.69 -5.35
CA GLU A 94 5.80 -0.95 -3.95
C GLU A 94 5.04 0.00 -3.01
N ILE A 95 4.86 1.26 -3.43
CA ILE A 95 4.05 2.23 -2.67
C ILE A 95 2.61 1.75 -2.55
N ARG A 96 1.99 1.34 -3.67
CA ARG A 96 0.59 0.83 -3.67
C ARG A 96 0.48 -0.42 -2.81
N GLU A 97 1.39 -1.37 -2.96
CA GLU A 97 1.41 -2.60 -2.15
C GLU A 97 1.50 -2.30 -0.66
N ILE A 98 2.40 -1.39 -0.24
CA ILE A 98 2.51 -0.99 1.17
C ILE A 98 1.20 -0.34 1.64
N LEU A 99 0.62 0.57 0.86
CA LEU A 99 -0.65 1.20 1.22
C LEU A 99 -1.77 0.17 1.36
N HIS A 100 -1.91 -0.79 0.44
CA HIS A 100 -2.93 -1.85 0.49
C HIS A 100 -2.74 -2.76 1.69
N LYS A 101 -1.52 -3.24 1.90
CA LYS A 101 -1.16 -4.16 2.98
C LYS A 101 -1.35 -3.56 4.37
N THR A 102 -1.18 -2.26 4.49
CA THR A 102 -1.21 -1.57 5.79
C THR A 102 -2.53 -0.85 6.06
N ALA A 103 -3.40 -0.72 5.07
CA ALA A 103 -4.74 -0.18 5.25
C ALA A 103 -5.52 -0.98 6.31
N ILE A 104 -6.35 -0.28 7.07
CA ILE A 104 -7.30 -0.90 7.98
C ILE A 104 -8.49 -1.33 7.15
N ASP A 105 -8.65 -2.64 6.99
CA ASP A 105 -9.78 -3.24 6.27
C ASP A 105 -11.11 -2.84 6.94
N LEU A 106 -12.04 -2.33 6.13
CA LEU A 106 -13.36 -1.86 6.55
C LEU A 106 -14.40 -2.46 5.61
N GLY A 107 -15.59 -2.76 6.12
CA GLY A 107 -16.65 -3.34 5.30
C GLY A 107 -16.49 -4.85 5.12
N GLU A 108 -16.57 -5.30 3.88
CA GLU A 108 -16.37 -6.72 3.56
C GLU A 108 -14.87 -7.03 3.52
N GLY A 109 -14.47 -8.20 4.02
CA GLY A 109 -13.05 -8.52 4.13
C GLY A 109 -12.34 -8.53 2.77
N GLY A 110 -11.24 -7.80 2.66
CA GLY A 110 -10.47 -7.63 1.44
C GLY A 110 -10.83 -6.35 0.68
N LYS A 111 -10.56 -6.33 -0.64
CA LYS A 111 -10.89 -5.15 -1.44
C LYS A 111 -12.40 -5.13 -1.72
N ASP A 112 -13.07 -4.04 -1.38
CA ASP A 112 -14.48 -3.81 -1.75
C ASP A 112 -14.69 -2.48 -2.51
N ILE A 113 -15.91 -2.28 -3.01
CA ILE A 113 -16.24 -1.10 -3.83
C ILE A 113 -16.35 0.20 -3.02
N TYR A 114 -16.59 0.11 -1.71
CA TYR A 114 -16.88 1.26 -0.85
C TYR A 114 -15.62 1.83 -0.20
N PHE A 115 -14.73 0.94 0.25
CA PHE A 115 -13.54 1.26 1.02
C PHE A 115 -12.25 0.93 0.26
N GLY A 116 -12.33 0.26 -0.90
CA GLY A 116 -11.16 -0.21 -1.61
C GLY A 116 -10.43 -1.24 -0.76
N TYR A 117 -9.11 -1.10 -0.62
CA TYR A 117 -8.30 -1.90 0.31
C TYR A 117 -8.45 -1.46 1.78
N GLY A 118 -9.21 -0.40 2.06
CA GLY A 118 -9.52 0.06 3.41
C GLY A 118 -9.03 1.47 3.74
N LEU A 119 -9.10 1.79 5.03
CA LEU A 119 -8.75 3.09 5.59
C LEU A 119 -7.24 3.29 5.69
N LEU A 120 -6.76 4.41 5.16
CA LEU A 120 -5.37 4.83 5.20
C LEU A 120 -4.79 4.75 6.63
N ASN A 121 -3.73 3.97 6.80
CA ASN A 121 -2.98 3.88 8.05
C ASN A 121 -1.56 4.44 7.88
N ALA A 122 -1.42 5.76 8.10
CA ALA A 122 -0.15 6.45 7.94
C ALA A 122 1.00 5.83 8.76
N SER A 123 0.73 5.44 10.01
CA SER A 123 1.74 4.87 10.90
C SER A 123 2.23 3.52 10.40
N ALA A 124 1.30 2.63 10.01
CA ALA A 124 1.66 1.31 9.51
C ALA A 124 2.39 1.39 8.17
N ALA A 125 1.93 2.23 7.23
CA ALA A 125 2.59 2.43 5.94
C ALA A 125 4.05 2.92 6.10
N VAL A 126 4.27 3.93 6.95
CA VAL A 126 5.61 4.46 7.24
C VAL A 126 6.50 3.42 7.94
N LYS A 127 5.94 2.66 8.88
CA LYS A 127 6.66 1.57 9.56
C LYS A 127 7.06 0.46 8.60
N GLU A 128 6.19 0.09 7.66
CA GLU A 128 6.48 -0.95 6.66
C GLU A 128 7.64 -0.53 5.74
N VAL A 129 7.78 0.76 5.41
CA VAL A 129 8.96 1.25 4.67
C VAL A 129 10.25 1.09 5.47
N LEU A 130 10.22 1.36 6.78
CA LEU A 130 11.38 1.26 7.67
C LEU A 130 11.74 -0.20 8.01
N PHE A 131 10.72 -1.03 8.20
CA PHE A 131 10.82 -2.41 8.62
C PHE A 131 9.87 -3.28 7.77
N PRO A 132 10.24 -3.58 6.53
CA PRO A 132 9.39 -4.39 5.64
C PRO A 132 9.09 -5.73 6.28
N SER A 133 7.80 -6.07 6.41
CA SER A 133 7.40 -7.35 6.96
C SER A 133 7.71 -8.46 5.96
N GLN A 134 8.29 -9.56 6.47
CA GLN A 134 8.76 -10.66 5.62
C GLN A 134 7.59 -11.32 4.89
N ASP A 135 7.62 -11.32 3.56
CA ASP A 135 6.59 -12.00 2.78
C ASP A 135 6.58 -13.50 3.04
N LYS A 136 5.39 -14.09 3.20
CA LYS A 136 5.26 -15.56 3.34
C LYS A 136 5.89 -16.33 2.18
N HIS A 137 5.98 -15.74 0.99
CA HIS A 137 6.59 -16.35 -0.19
C HIS A 137 8.13 -16.31 -0.19
N SER A 138 8.77 -15.35 0.48
CA SER A 138 10.24 -15.29 0.56
C SER A 138 10.80 -16.46 1.38
N ASN A 139 10.06 -16.89 2.41
CA ASN A 139 10.44 -18.03 3.26
C ASN A 139 10.49 -19.36 2.47
N LEU A 140 9.61 -19.58 1.51
CA LEU A 140 9.65 -20.79 0.66
C LEU A 140 10.88 -20.81 -0.25
N VAL A 141 11.25 -19.66 -0.81
CA VAL A 141 12.47 -19.54 -1.64
C VAL A 141 13.70 -19.83 -0.79
N TRP A 142 13.81 -19.25 0.41
CA TRP A 142 14.94 -19.52 1.30
C TRP A 142 15.00 -20.98 1.76
N TYR A 143 13.86 -21.60 2.10
CA TYR A 143 13.82 -23.01 2.50
C TYR A 143 14.13 -23.99 1.36
N ILE A 144 13.91 -23.63 0.09
CA ILE A 144 14.19 -24.51 -1.05
C ILE A 144 15.58 -24.22 -1.66
N VAL A 145 15.92 -22.95 -1.85
CA VAL A 145 17.15 -22.54 -2.55
C VAL A 145 18.40 -22.75 -1.69
N ILE A 146 18.35 -22.45 -0.39
CA ILE A 146 19.50 -22.66 0.51
C ILE A 146 19.97 -24.12 0.51
N PRO A 147 19.11 -25.13 0.78
CA PRO A 147 19.57 -26.51 0.79
C PRO A 147 20.06 -26.99 -0.58
N ILE A 148 19.46 -26.55 -1.68
CA ILE A 148 19.95 -26.90 -3.03
C ILE A 148 21.36 -26.34 -3.26
N VAL A 149 21.59 -25.06 -2.94
CA VAL A 149 22.91 -24.43 -3.06
C VAL A 149 23.93 -25.10 -2.14
N SER A 150 23.54 -25.41 -0.89
CA SER A 150 24.40 -26.15 0.05
C SER A 150 24.77 -27.54 -0.47
N ILE A 151 23.82 -28.30 -1.04
CA ILE A 151 24.09 -29.63 -1.61
C ILE A 151 25.07 -29.53 -2.79
N VAL A 152 24.90 -28.56 -3.69
CA VAL A 152 25.80 -28.37 -4.84
C VAL A 152 27.21 -28.01 -4.38
N ILE A 153 27.34 -27.12 -3.39
CA ILE A 153 28.65 -26.74 -2.83
C ILE A 153 29.31 -27.95 -2.15
N ILE A 154 28.57 -28.70 -1.33
CA ILE A 154 29.08 -29.91 -0.67
C ILE A 154 29.53 -30.93 -1.72
N ALA A 155 28.73 -31.18 -2.75
CA ALA A 155 29.09 -32.10 -3.83
C ALA A 155 30.36 -31.65 -4.56
N ALA A 156 30.49 -30.36 -4.88
CA ALA A 156 31.67 -29.80 -5.52
C ALA A 156 32.93 -29.95 -4.64
N VAL A 157 32.81 -29.68 -3.34
CA VAL A 157 33.90 -29.85 -2.37
C VAL A 157 34.31 -31.32 -2.25
N VAL A 158 33.33 -32.24 -2.17
CA VAL A 158 33.60 -33.69 -2.13
C VAL A 158 34.29 -34.15 -3.41
N ILE A 159 33.82 -33.71 -4.58
CA ILE A 159 34.46 -34.04 -5.87
C ILE A 159 35.91 -33.53 -5.89
N LEU A 160 36.16 -32.28 -5.46
CA LEU A 160 37.51 -31.72 -5.36
C LEU A 160 38.42 -32.54 -4.44
N ILE A 161 37.92 -32.96 -3.27
CA ILE A 161 38.65 -33.81 -2.33
C ILE A 161 38.97 -35.17 -2.96
N LEU A 162 38.00 -35.79 -3.64
CA LEU A 162 38.18 -37.09 -4.27
C LEU A 162 39.16 -37.03 -5.45
N VAL A 163 39.16 -35.96 -6.23
CA VAL A 163 40.15 -35.70 -7.29
C VAL A 163 41.54 -35.50 -6.69
N LYS A 164 41.67 -34.69 -5.63
CA LYS A 164 42.95 -34.40 -4.97
C LYS A 164 43.56 -35.62 -4.28
N THR A 165 42.70 -36.51 -3.76
CA THR A 165 43.14 -37.78 -3.12
C THR A 165 43.33 -38.92 -4.12
N GLY A 166 43.14 -38.69 -5.42
CA GLY A 166 43.28 -39.71 -6.47
C GLY A 166 42.18 -40.78 -6.47
N LYS A 167 41.12 -40.59 -5.66
CA LYS A 167 39.97 -41.50 -5.57
C LYS A 167 38.95 -41.31 -6.70
N LEU A 168 39.04 -40.20 -7.43
CA LEU A 168 38.26 -39.93 -8.65
C LEU A 168 39.21 -39.49 -9.77
N LYS A 169 39.07 -40.08 -10.96
CA LYS A 169 39.73 -39.60 -12.19
C LYS A 169 38.65 -39.07 -13.12
N LEU A 170 38.66 -37.76 -13.35
CA LEU A 170 37.82 -37.13 -14.37
C LEU A 170 38.41 -37.49 -15.74
N LYS A 171 37.59 -38.02 -16.64
CA LYS A 171 37.94 -38.27 -18.05
C LYS A 171 37.70 -37.01 -18.87
#